data_AF-A0A2M7PNY5-F1
#
_entry.id   AF-A0A2M7PNY5-F1
#
_cell.length_a   1.000
_cell.length_b   1.000
_cell.length_c   1.000
_cell.angle_alpha   90.00
_cell.angle_beta   90.00
_cell.angle_gamma   90.00
#
_symmetry.space_group_name_H-M   'P 1'
#
loop_
_entity.id
_entity.type
_entity.pdbx_description
1 polymer ?
#
loop_
_entity_poly.entity_id
_entity_poly.type
_entity_poly.pdbx_seq_one_letter_code
_entity_poly.pdbx_strand_id
1 'polypeptide(L)'
;MKTSDYDLFVMDSAASGHLFRFLETPDIVREWLKTVFRLLIKYKGVINLSRIHSVESLLDLSRDVRKIQETLANPETTEFVMITIPEEMGVREMK
;
A
#
# COMPACT_ATOMS: atom_id res chain seq x y z
N MET A 1 14.46 5.18 -3.06
CA MET A 1 15.33 5.50 -1.90
C MET A 1 16.20 4.29 -1.63
N LYS A 2 17.53 4.46 -1.56
CA LYS A 2 18.43 3.37 -1.18
C LYS A 2 18.42 3.26 0.35
N THR A 3 18.18 2.07 0.85
CA THR A 3 18.10 1.76 2.29
C THR A 3 19.45 1.94 3.02
N SER A 4 20.57 2.14 2.30
CA SER A 4 21.92 2.23 2.88
C SER A 4 22.26 3.56 3.56
N ASP A 5 21.41 4.58 3.41
CA ASP A 5 21.78 5.95 3.80
C ASP A 5 21.12 6.39 5.12
N TYR A 6 20.18 5.60 5.66
CA TYR A 6 19.41 5.93 6.86
C TYR A 6 19.09 4.68 7.67
N ASP A 7 19.28 4.78 8.99
CA ASP A 7 18.96 3.71 9.95
C ASP A 7 17.47 3.67 10.34
N LEU A 8 16.78 4.82 10.28
CA LEU A 8 15.38 4.98 10.69
C LEU A 8 14.63 5.95 9.77
N PHE A 9 13.39 5.62 9.46
CA PHE A 9 12.45 6.51 8.77
C PHE A 9 11.30 6.87 9.71
N VAL A 10 11.03 8.18 9.86
CA VAL A 10 9.88 8.68 10.62
C VAL A 10 8.90 9.30 9.63
N MET A 11 7.68 8.78 9.60
CA MET A 11 6.60 9.26 8.73
C MET A 11 5.57 10.01 9.56
N ASP A 12 5.44 11.31 9.34
CA ASP A 12 4.34 12.11 9.86
C ASP A 12 3.11 11.94 8.95
N SER A 13 2.08 11.25 9.45
CA SER A 13 0.90 10.89 8.68
C SER A 13 -0.18 11.97 8.72
N ALA A 14 -1.05 11.97 7.71
CA ALA A 14 -2.31 12.72 7.79
C ALA A 14 -3.16 12.28 9.01
N ALA A 15 -4.05 13.16 9.47
CA ALA A 15 -4.91 12.92 10.64
C ALA A 15 -5.56 11.52 10.63
N SER A 16 -5.63 10.90 11.81
CA SER A 16 -6.29 9.61 12.15
C SER A 16 -7.08 8.95 11.01
N GLY A 17 -8.27 9.46 10.68
CA GLY A 17 -9.17 8.88 9.69
C GLY A 17 -8.55 8.74 8.29
N HIS A 18 -7.71 9.68 7.87
CA HIS A 18 -7.02 9.60 6.58
C HIS A 18 -5.88 8.58 6.59
N LEU A 19 -5.18 8.42 7.72
CA LEU A 19 -4.20 7.35 7.88
C LEU A 19 -4.86 5.98 7.76
N PHE A 20 -6.00 5.75 8.42
CA PHE A 20 -6.72 4.47 8.29
C PHE A 20 -7.08 4.15 6.84
N ARG A 21 -7.66 5.12 6.11
CA ARG A 21 -7.97 4.94 4.69
C ARG A 21 -6.72 4.70 3.84
N PHE A 22 -5.60 5.33 4.18
CA PHE A 22 -4.32 5.07 3.52
C PHE A 22 -3.87 3.63 3.76
N LEU A 23 -3.97 3.11 4.99
CA LEU A 23 -3.63 1.74 5.34
C LEU A 23 -4.54 0.68 4.68
N GLU A 24 -5.79 1.02 4.39
CA GLU A 24 -6.73 0.16 3.64
C GLU A 24 -6.48 0.16 2.12
N THR A 25 -5.86 1.22 1.60
CA THR A 25 -5.67 1.42 0.15
C THR A 25 -4.92 0.27 -0.54
N PRO A 26 -3.82 -0.29 0.02
CA PRO A 26 -3.12 -1.43 -0.57
C PRO A 26 -4.03 -2.64 -0.86
N ASP A 27 -4.97 -2.95 0.03
CA ASP A 27 -5.90 -4.07 -0.17
C ASP A 27 -6.88 -3.80 -1.32
N ILE A 28 -7.43 -2.58 -1.36
CA ILE A 28 -8.31 -2.14 -2.46
C ILE A 28 -7.56 -2.25 -3.80
N VAL A 29 -6.35 -1.71 -3.88
CA VAL A 29 -5.53 -1.74 -5.11
C VAL A 29 -5.21 -3.18 -5.51
N ARG A 30 -4.93 -4.07 -4.54
CA ARG A 30 -4.68 -5.49 -4.79
C ARG A 30 -5.89 -6.19 -5.41
N GLU A 31 -7.11 -5.89 -4.98
CA GLU A 31 -8.33 -6.47 -5.58
C GLU A 31 -8.56 -5.99 -7.02
N TRP A 32 -8.33 -4.69 -7.28
CA TRP A 32 -8.38 -4.14 -8.63
C TRP A 32 -7.34 -4.80 -9.54
N LEU A 33 -6.10 -4.94 -9.08
CA LEU A 33 -5.02 -5.61 -9.81
C LEU A 33 -5.39 -7.06 -10.17
N LYS A 34 -5.94 -7.83 -9.23
CA LYS A 34 -6.44 -9.20 -9.50
C LYS A 34 -7.48 -9.21 -10.62
N THR A 35 -8.36 -8.23 -10.65
CA THR A 35 -9.42 -8.13 -11.66
C THR A 35 -8.85 -7.76 -13.02
N VAL A 36 -7.93 -6.80 -13.08
CA VAL A 36 -7.22 -6.43 -14.31
C VAL A 36 -6.42 -7.61 -14.86
N PHE A 37 -5.66 -8.32 -14.02
CA PHE A 37 -4.88 -9.47 -14.48
C PHE A 37 -5.76 -10.61 -15.02
N ARG A 38 -6.92 -10.89 -14.40
CA ARG A 38 -7.89 -11.86 -14.94
C ARG A 38 -8.36 -11.47 -16.35
N LEU A 39 -8.63 -10.18 -16.58
CA LEU A 39 -9.02 -9.69 -17.92
C LEU A 39 -7.87 -9.84 -18.92
N LEU A 40 -6.65 -9.42 -18.56
CA LEU A 40 -5.48 -9.54 -19.44
C LEU A 40 -5.23 -10.99 -19.86
N ILE A 41 -5.35 -11.94 -18.93
CA ILE A 41 -5.20 -13.38 -19.22
C ILE A 41 -6.31 -13.85 -20.16
N LYS A 42 -7.58 -13.47 -19.91
CA LYS A 42 -8.72 -13.84 -20.75
C LYS A 42 -8.58 -13.36 -22.20
N TYR A 43 -7.99 -12.18 -22.42
CA TYR A 43 -7.86 -11.56 -23.75
C TYR A 43 -6.45 -11.68 -24.37
N LYS A 44 -5.54 -12.43 -23.75
CA LYS A 44 -4.16 -12.65 -24.23
C LYS A 44 -4.07 -13.19 -25.66
N GLY A 45 -5.08 -13.95 -26.11
CA GLY A 45 -5.14 -14.49 -27.48
C GLY A 45 -5.67 -13.49 -28.53
N VAL A 46 -6.30 -12.40 -28.09
CA VAL A 46 -6.90 -11.37 -28.97
C VAL A 46 -6.01 -10.13 -29.05
N ILE A 47 -5.29 -9.83 -27.97
CA ILE A 47 -4.46 -8.63 -27.82
C ILE A 47 -3.01 -9.06 -27.62
N ASN A 48 -2.08 -8.49 -28.39
CA ASN A 48 -0.65 -8.74 -28.21
C ASN A 48 -0.11 -8.00 -26.97
N LEU A 49 -0.16 -8.68 -25.82
CA LEU A 49 0.27 -8.15 -24.52
C LEU A 49 1.75 -7.72 -24.48
N SER A 50 2.63 -8.31 -25.29
CA SER A 50 4.07 -7.99 -25.25
C SER A 50 4.40 -6.61 -25.83
N ARG A 51 3.46 -5.96 -26.50
CA ARG A 51 3.61 -4.59 -27.02
C ARG A 51 3.02 -3.53 -26.10
N ILE A 52 2.48 -3.94 -24.94
CA ILE A 52 1.78 -3.05 -24.02
C ILE A 52 2.69 -2.76 -22.83
N HIS A 53 3.38 -1.62 -22.88
CA HIS A 53 4.23 -1.16 -21.77
C HIS A 53 3.49 -1.07 -20.42
N SER A 54 2.18 -0.84 -20.43
CA SER A 54 1.40 -0.78 -19.19
C SER A 54 1.28 -2.12 -18.45
N VAL A 55 1.50 -3.27 -19.10
CA VAL A 55 1.46 -4.58 -18.42
C VAL A 55 2.63 -4.73 -17.45
N GLU A 56 3.82 -4.28 -17.85
CA GLU A 56 5.00 -4.28 -16.99
C GLU A 56 4.80 -3.35 -15.79
N SER A 57 4.31 -2.12 -16.03
CA SER A 57 4.02 -1.17 -14.95
C SER A 57 2.95 -1.69 -13.97
N LEU A 58 1.96 -2.47 -14.45
CA LEU A 58 0.97 -3.12 -13.57
C LEU A 58 1.62 -4.20 -12.69
N LEU A 59 2.59 -4.95 -13.21
CA LEU A 59 3.35 -5.94 -12.43
C LEU A 59 4.24 -5.25 -11.39
N ASP A 60 4.88 -4.13 -11.74
CA ASP A 60 5.65 -3.32 -10.80
C ASP A 60 4.76 -2.79 -9.68
N LEU A 61 3.61 -2.20 -10.02
CA LEU A 61 2.63 -1.73 -9.04
C LEU A 61 2.18 -2.86 -8.11
N SER A 62 1.92 -4.05 -8.65
CA SER A 62 1.56 -5.22 -7.84
C SER A 62 2.68 -5.65 -6.88
N ARG A 63 3.95 -5.53 -7.29
CA ARG A 63 5.10 -5.83 -6.43
C ARG A 63 5.25 -4.79 -5.33
N ASP A 64 5.09 -3.52 -5.67
CA ASP A 64 5.26 -2.42 -4.71
C ASP A 64 4.14 -2.38 -3.67
N VAL A 65 2.88 -2.58 -4.08
CA VAL A 65 1.75 -2.73 -3.15
C VAL A 65 2.00 -3.87 -2.15
N ARG A 66 2.52 -5.00 -2.64
CA ARG A 66 2.86 -6.14 -1.78
C ARG A 66 3.96 -5.77 -0.78
N LYS A 67 5.05 -5.15 -1.23
CA LYS A 67 6.15 -4.72 -0.36
C LYS A 67 5.67 -3.73 0.71
N ILE A 68 4.81 -2.78 0.34
CA ILE A 68 4.25 -1.82 1.30
C ILE A 68 3.50 -2.57 2.41
N GLN A 69 2.64 -3.52 2.07
CA GLN A 69 1.91 -4.29 3.08
C GLN A 69 2.84 -5.15 3.94
N GLU A 70 3.84 -5.80 3.35
CA GLU A 70 4.83 -6.58 4.10
C GLU A 70 5.64 -5.72 5.06
N THR A 71 6.08 -4.53 4.63
CA THR A 71 6.82 -3.59 5.49
C THR A 71 5.94 -3.08 6.63
N LEU A 72 4.74 -2.57 6.33
CA LEU A 72 3.86 -1.98 7.34
C LEU A 72 3.37 -3.03 8.36
N ALA A 73 3.26 -4.29 7.98
CA ALA A 73 2.84 -5.38 8.87
C ALA A 73 4.00 -6.05 9.62
N ASN A 74 5.26 -5.66 9.38
CA ASN A 74 6.42 -6.29 10.03
C ASN A 74 6.75 -5.61 11.38
N PRO A 75 6.45 -6.25 12.53
CA PRO A 75 6.70 -5.65 13.84
C PRO A 75 8.19 -5.51 14.17
N GLU A 76 9.09 -6.25 13.50
CA GLU A 76 10.53 -6.17 13.72
C GLU A 76 11.16 -4.91 13.10
N THR A 77 10.46 -4.29 12.13
CA THR A 77 11.00 -3.16 11.36
C THR A 77 10.08 -1.95 11.30
N THR A 78 8.85 -2.04 11.79
CA THR A 78 7.87 -0.96 11.69
C THR A 78 7.01 -0.88 12.94
N GLU A 79 6.88 0.33 13.46
CA GLU A 79 6.07 0.65 14.64
C GLU A 79 5.12 1.81 14.29
N PHE A 80 3.90 1.74 14.83
CA PHE A 80 2.92 2.82 14.74
C PHE A 80 2.77 3.51 16.09
N VAL A 81 3.08 4.80 16.12
CA VAL A 81 2.96 5.63 17.32
C VAL A 81 1.74 6.54 17.19
N MET A 82 0.72 6.31 18.01
CA MET A 82 -0.46 7.17 18.05
C MET A 82 -0.24 8.38 18.96
N ILE A 83 -0.58 9.57 18.46
CA ILE A 83 -0.50 10.82 19.20
C ILE A 83 -1.90 11.42 19.29
N THR A 84 -2.37 11.68 20.52
CA THR A 84 -3.69 12.27 20.77
C THR A 84 -3.67 13.22 21.97
N ILE A 85 -4.72 14.04 22.10
CA ILE A 85 -4.96 14.91 23.25
C ILE A 85 -5.75 14.17 24.34
N PRO A 86 -5.68 14.59 25.62
CA PRO A 86 -6.37 13.91 26.73
C PRO A 86 -7.90 14.15 26.78
N GLU A 87 -8.49 14.63 25.68
CA GLU A 87 -9.93 14.83 25.56
C GLU A 87 -10.63 13.50 25.26
N GLU A 88 -11.82 13.28 25.81
CA GLU A 88 -12.56 12.02 25.64
C GLU A 88 -12.81 11.67 24.17
N MET A 89 -13.13 12.66 23.33
CA MET A 89 -13.30 12.43 21.89
C MET A 89 -12.01 11.92 21.24
N GLY A 90 -10.88 12.57 21.52
CA GLY A 90 -9.57 12.18 20.98
C GLY A 90 -9.09 10.82 21.47
N VAL A 91 -9.48 10.40 22.67
CA VAL A 91 -9.19 9.04 23.18
C VAL A 91 -10.12 8.01 22.53
N ARG A 92 -11.39 8.34 22.30
CA ARG A 92 -12.36 7.43 21.67
C ARG A 92 -12.07 7.19 20.19
N GLU A 93 -11.53 8.17 19.48
CA GLU A 93 -11.17 8.02 18.07
C GLU A 93 -10.01 7.03 17.86
N MET A 94 -9.16 6.86 18.88
CA MET A 94 -7.97 6.00 18.84
C MET A 94 -8.22 4.58 19.38
N LYS A 95 -9.45 4.29 19.82
CA LYS A 95 -9.89 2.97 20.30
C LYS A 95 -10.55 2.18 19.19
#